data_AF-A0A427A802-F1
#
_entry.id   AF-A0A427A802-F1
#
_cell.length_a   1.000
_cell.length_b   1.000
_cell.length_c   1.000
_cell.angle_alpha   90.00
_cell.angle_beta   90.00
_cell.angle_gamma   90.00
#
_symmetry.space_group_name_H-M   'P 1'
#
loop_
_entity.id
_entity.type
_entity.pdbx_description
1 polymer ?
#
loop_
_entity_poly.entity_id
_entity_poly.type
_entity_poly.pdbx_seq_one_letter_code
_entity_poly.pdbx_strand_id
1 'polypeptide(L)'
;MTQKSIVQEINANPNAGWQAAMNSRFENYTVRPLKSDFNHSDLLLTAQRGFLCINISLSVNDLLSCCGFMCGDGCDGGYPIRAWQYFVQNGIVTDEVTNYNACDPYFDDIGCAHPGCEPLYPTPQCEKKCKAKNLLWDQSKHFGVNAYIVNSDPKDIMTEVYTNGPVEVDFTDFAHYKSGVYKHVTGDAIGGHAVKLIGWGTSDEGEDYWVCS
;
A
#
# COMPACT_ATOMS: atom_id res chain seq x y z
N MET A 1 16.09 5.87 -19.59
CA MET A 1 16.82 4.76 -18.95
C MET A 1 15.94 3.50 -19.04
N THR A 2 16.50 2.30 -19.20
CA THR A 2 15.70 1.04 -19.19
C THR A 2 15.71 0.43 -17.80
N GLN A 3 14.72 -0.42 -17.46
CA GLN A 3 14.73 -1.17 -16.19
C GLN A 3 16.04 -1.94 -15.98
N LYS A 4 16.56 -2.58 -17.04
CA LYS A 4 17.82 -3.33 -17.01
C LYS A 4 19.03 -2.44 -16.70
N SER A 5 19.09 -1.23 -17.27
CA SER A 5 20.20 -0.31 -16.97
C SER A 5 20.15 0.21 -15.53
N ILE A 6 18.95 0.41 -14.97
CA ILE A 6 18.79 0.81 -13.56
C ILE A 6 19.32 -0.30 -12.63
N VAL A 7 18.90 -1.55 -12.87
CA VAL A 7 19.38 -2.72 -12.08
C VAL A 7 20.90 -2.87 -12.14
N GLN A 8 21.49 -2.69 -13.33
CA GLN A 8 22.95 -2.77 -13.49
C GLN A 8 23.68 -1.66 -12.75
N GLU A 9 23.17 -0.43 -12.80
CA GLU A 9 23.77 0.73 -12.13
C GLU A 9 23.75 0.60 -10.61
N ILE A 10 22.63 0.13 -10.03
CA ILE A 10 22.51 -0.11 -8.59
C ILE A 10 23.51 -1.18 -8.15
N ASN A 11 23.56 -2.32 -8.83
CA ASN A 11 24.44 -3.42 -8.45
C ASN A 11 25.93 -3.13 -8.70
N ALA A 12 26.25 -2.15 -9.56
CA ALA A 12 27.61 -1.69 -9.78
C ALA A 12 28.06 -0.64 -8.73
N ASN A 13 27.13 -0.09 -7.94
CA ASN A 13 27.44 0.91 -6.92
C ASN A 13 27.84 0.23 -5.59
N PRO A 14 29.11 0.32 -5.17
CA PRO A 14 29.57 -0.31 -3.93
C PRO A 14 28.96 0.31 -2.66
N ASN A 15 28.38 1.51 -2.77
CA ASN A 15 27.71 2.21 -1.67
C ASN A 15 26.19 2.02 -1.68
N ALA A 16 25.64 1.19 -2.56
CA ALA A 16 24.19 1.01 -2.64
C ALA A 16 23.62 0.43 -1.34
N GLY A 17 24.27 -0.57 -0.74
CA GLY A 17 23.78 -1.24 0.49
C GLY A 17 22.60 -2.21 0.27
N TRP A 18 22.14 -2.37 -0.98
CA TRP A 18 21.09 -3.30 -1.37
C TRP A 18 21.30 -3.86 -2.77
N GLN A 19 20.63 -4.95 -3.07
CA GLN A 19 20.67 -5.61 -4.38
C GLN A 19 19.39 -5.33 -5.15
N ALA A 20 19.56 -4.95 -6.41
CA ALA A 20 18.46 -4.84 -7.35
C ALA A 20 18.36 -6.10 -8.21
N ALA A 21 17.14 -6.52 -8.54
CA ALA A 21 16.90 -7.51 -9.57
C ALA A 21 15.67 -7.16 -10.40
N MET A 22 15.63 -7.68 -11.62
CA MET A 22 14.40 -7.65 -12.40
C MET A 22 13.34 -8.42 -11.60
N ASN A 23 12.22 -7.75 -11.33
CA ASN A 23 11.06 -8.37 -10.74
C ASN A 23 10.24 -8.99 -11.87
N SER A 24 10.03 -10.31 -11.83
CA SER A 24 9.29 -11.03 -12.87
C SER A 24 7.88 -10.50 -13.09
N ARG A 25 7.29 -9.85 -12.08
CA ARG A 25 6.01 -9.14 -12.18
C ARG A 25 6.04 -7.97 -13.17
N PHE A 26 7.19 -7.30 -13.31
CA PHE A 26 7.36 -6.10 -14.12
C PHE A 26 8.26 -6.32 -15.35
N GLU A 27 8.69 -7.56 -15.61
CA GLU A 27 9.63 -7.89 -16.69
C GLU A 27 9.15 -7.44 -18.08
N ASN A 28 7.84 -7.44 -18.30
CA ASN A 28 7.21 -7.04 -19.57
C ASN A 28 6.79 -5.56 -19.61
N TYR A 29 6.88 -4.84 -18.49
CA TYR A 29 6.44 -3.44 -18.43
C TYR A 29 7.47 -2.55 -19.13
N THR A 30 7.01 -1.53 -19.85
CA THR A 30 7.89 -0.40 -20.17
C THR A 30 7.95 0.56 -18.99
N VAL A 31 8.90 1.48 -18.94
CA VAL A 31 9.05 2.41 -17.80
C VAL A 31 7.80 3.30 -17.62
N ARG A 32 6.98 3.51 -18.66
CA ARG A 32 5.76 4.35 -18.60
C ARG A 32 4.58 3.66 -17.86
N PRO A 33 4.17 2.42 -18.17
CA PRO A 33 3.20 1.66 -17.38
C PRO A 33 3.65 1.42 -15.93
N LEU A 34 4.96 1.23 -15.70
CA LEU A 34 5.47 1.21 -14.33
C LEU A 34 5.12 2.50 -13.59
N LYS A 35 5.35 3.67 -14.20
CA LYS A 35 5.00 4.96 -13.58
C LYS A 35 3.51 5.11 -13.24
N SER A 36 2.59 4.45 -13.97
CA SER A 36 1.17 4.49 -13.58
C SER A 36 0.86 3.66 -12.34
N ASP A 37 1.53 2.53 -12.12
CA ASP A 37 1.32 1.70 -10.92
C ASP A 37 1.84 2.38 -9.64
N PHE A 38 2.78 3.32 -9.80
CA PHE A 38 3.36 4.12 -8.74
C PHE A 38 2.75 5.54 -8.69
N ASN A 39 1.71 5.85 -9.45
CA ASN A 39 1.25 7.23 -9.54
C ASN A 39 0.39 7.64 -8.32
N HIS A 40 0.88 8.67 -7.62
CA HIS A 40 0.15 9.57 -6.71
C HIS A 40 -0.27 9.00 -5.35
N SER A 41 0.70 8.75 -4.49
CA SER A 41 0.56 9.09 -3.07
C SER A 41 1.46 10.27 -2.72
N ASP A 42 0.87 11.33 -2.17
CA ASP A 42 1.62 12.41 -1.52
C ASP A 42 2.32 11.81 -0.30
N LEU A 43 3.64 12.05 -0.12
CA LEU A 43 4.43 11.57 1.03
C LEU A 43 3.72 11.88 2.37
N LEU A 44 2.90 10.95 2.86
CA LEU A 44 2.11 11.15 4.06
C LEU A 44 2.20 9.91 4.93
N LEU A 45 2.87 10.06 6.07
CA LEU A 45 2.78 9.07 7.14
C LEU A 45 1.42 9.18 7.79
N THR A 46 0.60 8.14 7.68
CA THR A 46 -0.75 8.14 8.23
C THR A 46 -0.95 7.01 9.22
N ALA A 47 -1.63 7.33 10.31
CA ALA A 47 -1.82 6.42 11.42
C ALA A 47 -3.24 6.55 11.98
N GLN A 48 -3.67 5.48 12.65
CA GLN A 48 -4.88 5.44 13.44
C GLN A 48 -4.57 5.03 14.88
N ARG A 49 -5.21 5.69 15.84
CA ARG A 49 -5.20 5.26 17.24
C ARG A 49 -6.12 4.05 17.46
N GLY A 50 -5.64 3.09 18.24
CA GLY A 50 -6.48 2.08 18.89
C GLY A 50 -6.75 0.84 18.06
N PHE A 51 -5.72 0.24 17.45
CA PHE A 51 -5.84 -1.10 16.86
C PHE A 51 -6.03 -2.14 17.99
N LEU A 52 -7.28 -2.36 18.39
CA LEU A 52 -7.65 -3.45 19.30
C LEU A 52 -7.33 -4.78 18.61
N CYS A 53 -6.78 -5.74 19.37
CA CYS A 53 -6.39 -7.08 18.95
C CYS A 53 -7.58 -7.96 18.52
N ILE A 54 -8.27 -7.59 17.46
CA ILE A 54 -9.27 -8.43 16.78
C ILE A 54 -8.71 -8.67 15.38
N ASN A 55 -8.48 -9.93 15.01
CA ASN A 55 -8.16 -10.30 13.63
C ASN A 55 -9.42 -10.06 12.80
N ILE A 56 -9.54 -8.84 12.25
CA ILE A 56 -10.60 -8.44 11.33
C ILE A 56 -9.89 -8.04 10.05
N SER A 57 -10.28 -8.66 8.94
CA SER A 57 -9.87 -8.23 7.62
C SER A 57 -10.92 -7.28 7.03
N LEU A 58 -10.46 -6.08 6.65
CA LEU A 58 -11.29 -5.01 6.11
C LEU A 58 -11.27 -5.04 4.58
N SER A 59 -12.40 -4.74 3.96
CA SER A 59 -12.55 -4.74 2.52
C SER A 59 -11.80 -3.59 1.85
N VAL A 60 -10.75 -3.96 1.13
CA VAL A 60 -10.06 -3.07 0.19
C VAL A 60 -11.03 -2.59 -0.90
N ASN A 61 -11.98 -3.43 -1.33
CA ASN A 61 -12.91 -3.10 -2.41
C ASN A 61 -13.91 -2.00 -2.01
N ASP A 62 -14.43 -2.03 -0.78
CA ASP A 62 -15.28 -0.97 -0.25
C ASP A 62 -14.54 0.37 -0.21
N LEU A 63 -13.32 0.38 0.34
CA LEU A 63 -12.51 1.60 0.36
C LEU A 63 -12.22 2.12 -1.06
N LEU A 64 -11.72 1.24 -1.93
CA LEU A 64 -11.31 1.57 -3.30
C LEU A 64 -12.45 2.10 -4.16
N SER A 65 -13.61 1.44 -4.12
CA SER A 65 -14.74 1.75 -5.01
C SER A 65 -15.71 2.77 -4.43
N CYS A 66 -15.90 2.79 -3.10
CA CYS A 66 -16.96 3.59 -2.47
C CYS A 66 -16.49 4.91 -1.87
N CYS A 67 -15.20 5.11 -1.63
CA CYS A 67 -14.69 6.43 -1.19
C CYS A 67 -14.81 7.49 -2.29
N GLY A 68 -14.65 7.07 -3.56
CA GLY A 68 -14.73 7.94 -4.73
C GLY A 68 -13.70 9.07 -4.69
N PHE A 69 -14.05 10.23 -5.26
CA PHE A 69 -13.16 11.39 -5.41
C PHE A 69 -12.57 11.92 -4.10
N MET A 70 -13.12 11.56 -2.94
CA MET A 70 -12.50 11.89 -1.66
C MET A 70 -11.13 11.23 -1.52
N CYS A 71 -11.02 9.95 -1.91
CA CYS A 71 -9.78 9.19 -1.83
C CYS A 71 -8.93 9.29 -3.09
N GLY A 72 -9.46 9.76 -4.21
CA GLY A 72 -8.75 9.85 -5.49
C GLY A 72 -9.53 9.18 -6.61
N ASP A 73 -8.81 8.49 -7.50
CA ASP A 73 -9.35 7.92 -8.74
C ASP A 73 -9.36 6.37 -8.73
N GLY A 74 -9.33 5.77 -7.52
CA GLY A 74 -9.44 4.32 -7.34
C GLY A 74 -8.19 3.58 -7.82
N CYS A 75 -8.34 2.69 -8.80
CA CYS A 75 -7.22 1.94 -9.40
C CYS A 75 -6.18 2.84 -10.07
N ASP A 76 -6.51 4.10 -10.37
CA ASP A 76 -5.61 5.08 -10.99
C ASP A 76 -4.83 5.92 -9.95
N GLY A 77 -5.00 5.64 -8.65
CA GLY A 77 -4.26 6.28 -7.55
C GLY A 77 -5.14 6.97 -6.51
N GLY A 78 -4.55 7.33 -5.37
CA GLY A 78 -5.28 7.93 -4.28
C GLY A 78 -4.45 8.44 -3.10
N TYR A 79 -5.12 9.14 -2.19
CA TYR A 79 -4.52 9.85 -1.06
C TYR A 79 -4.68 9.05 0.24
N PRO A 80 -3.61 8.50 0.84
CA PRO A 80 -3.67 7.69 2.06
C PRO A 80 -4.44 8.36 3.22
N ILE A 81 -4.18 9.65 3.49
CA ILE A 81 -4.87 10.36 4.57
C ILE A 81 -6.39 10.43 4.37
N ARG A 82 -6.85 10.47 3.12
CA ARG A 82 -8.27 10.50 2.79
C ARG A 82 -8.91 9.13 2.99
N ALA A 83 -8.18 8.05 2.72
CA ALA A 83 -8.62 6.70 3.04
C ALA A 83 -8.87 6.51 4.55
N TRP A 84 -7.94 6.97 5.40
CA TRP A 84 -8.14 6.95 6.85
C TRP A 84 -9.31 7.84 7.28
N GLN A 85 -9.47 9.02 6.69
CA GLN A 85 -10.63 9.88 6.97
C GLN A 85 -11.96 9.23 6.58
N TYR A 86 -12.02 8.54 5.44
CA TYR A 86 -13.18 7.76 5.03
C TYR A 86 -13.45 6.62 6.02
N PHE A 87 -12.41 5.90 6.48
CA PHE A 87 -12.58 4.86 7.47
C PHE A 87 -13.17 5.39 8.79
N VAL A 88 -12.79 6.60 9.22
CA VAL A 88 -13.36 7.24 10.40
C VAL A 88 -14.81 7.70 10.16
N GLN A 89 -15.11 8.30 9.01
CA GLN A 89 -16.40 8.95 8.75
C GLN A 89 -17.50 7.99 8.26
N ASN A 90 -17.12 7.03 7.42
CA ASN A 90 -18.03 6.16 6.68
C ASN A 90 -17.92 4.70 7.11
N GLY A 91 -16.75 4.32 7.63
CA GLY A 91 -16.43 2.95 7.97
C GLY A 91 -16.21 2.06 6.75
N ILE A 92 -15.62 0.90 6.99
CA ILE A 92 -15.29 -0.12 5.98
C ILE A 92 -15.89 -1.46 6.41
N VAL A 93 -16.49 -2.20 5.47
CA VAL A 93 -17.01 -3.55 5.71
C VAL A 93 -15.88 -4.59 5.70
N THR A 94 -16.16 -5.84 6.03
CA THR A 94 -15.14 -6.91 6.03
C THR A 94 -15.05 -7.63 4.69
N ASP A 95 -13.86 -8.14 4.37
CA ASP A 95 -13.59 -9.05 3.25
C ASP A 95 -13.41 -10.51 3.70
N GLU A 96 -13.63 -10.84 4.99
CA GLU A 96 -13.15 -12.09 5.56
C GLU A 96 -13.65 -13.37 4.85
N VAL A 97 -12.65 -14.06 4.29
CA VAL A 97 -12.70 -15.30 3.50
C VAL A 97 -12.90 -16.55 4.38
N THR A 98 -12.88 -16.42 5.71
CA THR A 98 -13.14 -17.56 6.61
C THR A 98 -14.64 -17.87 6.67
N ASN A 99 -15.02 -19.10 6.30
CA ASN A 99 -16.40 -19.59 6.24
C ASN A 99 -17.31 -18.94 5.18
N TYR A 100 -16.76 -18.34 4.11
CA TYR A 100 -17.53 -17.73 3.00
C TYR A 100 -18.48 -16.59 3.42
N ASN A 101 -18.22 -15.94 4.55
CA ASN A 101 -19.01 -14.83 5.10
C ASN A 101 -18.35 -13.46 4.88
N ALA A 102 -17.79 -13.22 3.69
CA ALA A 102 -17.27 -11.90 3.32
C ALA A 102 -18.44 -10.97 2.96
N CYS A 103 -18.43 -9.73 3.47
CA CYS A 103 -19.39 -8.73 3.00
C CYS A 103 -18.98 -8.29 1.59
N ASP A 104 -17.75 -7.82 1.42
CA ASP A 104 -17.27 -7.33 0.13
C ASP A 104 -15.84 -7.84 -0.17
N PRO A 105 -15.71 -9.09 -0.67
CA PRO A 105 -14.41 -9.65 -0.99
C PRO A 105 -13.73 -8.87 -2.12
N TYR A 106 -12.39 -8.90 -2.17
CA TYR A 106 -11.64 -8.26 -3.24
C TYR A 106 -12.04 -8.80 -4.62
N PHE A 107 -12.18 -7.90 -5.59
CA PHE A 107 -12.80 -8.21 -6.89
C PHE A 107 -11.90 -9.05 -7.81
N ASP A 108 -10.58 -9.05 -7.58
CA ASP A 108 -9.61 -9.79 -8.39
C ASP A 108 -8.98 -10.94 -7.58
N ASP A 109 -9.45 -12.15 -7.85
CA ASP A 109 -9.02 -13.41 -7.23
C ASP A 109 -7.91 -14.13 -8.02
N ILE A 110 -7.57 -13.66 -9.22
CA ILE A 110 -6.59 -14.27 -10.14
C ILE A 110 -5.26 -13.50 -10.11
N GLY A 111 -5.31 -12.20 -9.82
CA GLY A 111 -4.17 -11.30 -9.91
C GLY A 111 -3.69 -11.09 -11.35
N CYS A 112 -2.44 -10.68 -11.51
CA CYS A 112 -1.82 -10.37 -12.80
C CYS A 112 -1.66 -11.58 -13.77
N ALA A 113 -2.24 -12.75 -13.48
CA ALA A 113 -2.17 -13.95 -14.31
C ALA A 113 -3.25 -14.00 -15.42
N HIS A 114 -4.19 -13.05 -15.44
CA HIS A 114 -5.19 -12.94 -16.50
C HIS A 114 -4.60 -12.44 -17.84
N PRO A 115 -5.01 -13.00 -18.99
CA PRO A 115 -4.74 -12.39 -20.29
C PRO A 115 -5.43 -11.01 -20.34
N GLY A 116 -4.65 -9.92 -20.45
CA GLY A 116 -5.19 -8.55 -20.38
C GLY A 116 -4.80 -7.75 -19.14
N CYS A 117 -3.71 -8.11 -18.46
CA CYS A 117 -3.06 -7.26 -17.46
C CYS A 117 -2.52 -5.92 -18.04
N GLU A 118 -2.71 -5.71 -19.35
CA GLU A 118 -2.73 -4.42 -20.02
C GLU A 118 -4.06 -4.30 -20.79
N PRO A 119 -4.83 -3.19 -20.67
CA PRO A 119 -4.60 -1.97 -19.90
C PRO A 119 -5.35 -1.97 -18.56
N LEU A 120 -4.83 -1.22 -17.57
CA LEU A 120 -5.47 -0.71 -16.34
C LEU A 120 -6.86 -1.30 -16.04
N TYR A 121 -6.97 -2.11 -14.99
CA TYR A 121 -8.26 -2.62 -14.55
C TYR A 121 -9.11 -1.44 -14.05
N PRO A 122 -10.28 -1.18 -14.66
CA PRO A 122 -11.09 -0.02 -14.26
C PRO A 122 -11.55 -0.20 -12.82
N THR A 123 -11.59 0.90 -12.06
CA THR A 123 -12.13 0.91 -10.71
C THR A 123 -13.54 0.30 -10.71
N PRO A 124 -13.79 -0.77 -9.93
CA PRO A 124 -15.10 -1.40 -9.89
C PRO A 124 -16.16 -0.41 -9.38
N GLN A 125 -17.40 -0.63 -9.77
CA GLN A 125 -18.51 0.17 -9.25
C GLN A 125 -18.74 -0.15 -7.78
N CYS A 126 -18.98 0.89 -6.97
CA CYS A 126 -19.34 0.73 -5.57
C CYS A 126 -20.70 0.03 -5.43
N GLU A 127 -20.69 -1.23 -5.00
CA GLU A 127 -21.88 -1.98 -4.64
C GLU A 127 -22.07 -1.97 -3.12
N LYS A 128 -22.92 -1.09 -2.60
CA LYS A 128 -23.23 -0.99 -1.16
C LYS A 128 -24.12 -2.12 -0.66
N LYS A 129 -23.69 -3.37 -0.87
CA LYS A 129 -24.43 -4.58 -0.55
C LYS A 129 -23.47 -5.74 -0.33
N CYS A 130 -23.60 -6.41 0.81
CA CYS A 130 -22.81 -7.60 1.08
C CYS A 130 -23.15 -8.74 0.09
N LYS A 131 -22.12 -9.47 -0.35
CA LYS A 131 -22.26 -10.72 -1.13
C LYS A 131 -22.86 -11.83 -0.28
N ALA A 132 -22.45 -11.94 0.98
CA ALA A 132 -23.08 -12.83 1.96
C ALA A 132 -24.50 -12.32 2.33
N LYS A 133 -25.53 -13.15 2.08
CA LYS A 133 -26.95 -12.76 2.20
C LYS A 133 -27.42 -12.49 3.64
N ASN A 134 -26.71 -13.02 4.63
CA ASN A 134 -26.97 -12.86 6.05
C ASN A 134 -26.35 -11.59 6.65
N LEU A 135 -25.57 -10.84 5.85
CA LEU A 135 -24.93 -9.60 6.29
C LEU A 135 -25.63 -8.40 5.66
N LEU A 136 -25.75 -7.32 6.43
CA LEU A 136 -26.27 -6.04 5.99
C LEU A 136 -25.11 -5.04 5.89
N TRP A 137 -24.99 -4.37 4.75
CA TRP A 137 -23.87 -3.47 4.45
C TRP A 137 -23.58 -2.48 5.58
N ASP A 138 -24.59 -1.72 6.00
CA ASP A 138 -24.44 -0.68 7.02
C ASP A 138 -24.12 -1.25 8.42
N GLN A 139 -24.52 -2.51 8.70
CA GLN A 139 -24.25 -3.16 9.99
C GLN A 139 -22.89 -3.86 10.03
N SER A 140 -22.32 -4.15 8.86
CA SER A 140 -20.98 -4.75 8.72
C SER A 140 -19.86 -3.71 8.77
N LYS A 141 -20.19 -2.42 8.89
CA LYS A 141 -19.22 -1.31 8.91
C LYS A 141 -18.44 -1.28 10.22
N HIS A 142 -17.12 -1.22 10.08
CA HIS A 142 -16.18 -0.94 11.15
C HIS A 142 -15.66 0.48 10.96
N PHE A 143 -15.39 1.19 12.04
CA PHE A 143 -15.02 2.61 11.98
C PHE A 143 -13.65 2.85 12.60
N GLY A 144 -12.90 3.72 11.96
CA GLY A 144 -11.67 4.27 12.52
C GLY A 144 -11.97 5.20 13.70
N VAL A 145 -11.05 5.29 14.65
CA VAL A 145 -11.19 6.23 15.79
C VAL A 145 -10.75 7.64 15.40
N ASN A 146 -9.60 7.74 14.74
CA ASN A 146 -9.03 9.01 14.31
C ASN A 146 -8.06 8.78 13.15
N ALA A 147 -7.85 9.83 12.35
CA ALA A 147 -6.91 9.85 11.23
C ALA A 147 -6.02 11.10 11.36
N TYR A 148 -4.70 10.91 11.34
CA TYR A 148 -3.74 12.01 11.45
C TYR A 148 -2.44 11.68 10.72
N ILE A 149 -1.67 12.73 10.44
CA ILE A 149 -0.34 12.64 9.87
C ILE A 149 0.68 12.61 11.00
N VAL A 150 1.61 11.66 10.95
CA VAL A 150 2.74 11.57 11.88
C VAL A 150 3.86 12.48 11.39
N ASN A 151 4.55 13.15 12.31
CA ASN A 151 5.73 13.93 11.96
C ASN A 151 6.80 13.02 11.33
N SER A 152 7.51 13.51 10.32
CA SER A 152 8.57 12.79 9.63
C SER A 152 9.85 12.57 10.46
N ASP A 153 9.93 13.10 11.69
CA ASP A 153 11.03 12.80 12.60
C ASP A 153 11.07 11.30 12.94
N PRO A 154 12.19 10.58 12.74
CA PRO A 154 12.26 9.14 13.00
C PRO A 154 11.81 8.73 14.40
N LYS A 155 12.06 9.55 15.43
CA LYS A 155 11.63 9.21 16.81
C LYS A 155 10.13 9.31 16.98
N ASP A 156 9.49 10.26 16.31
CA ASP A 156 8.04 10.39 16.33
C ASP A 156 7.38 9.19 15.64
N ILE A 157 7.95 8.73 14.52
CA ILE A 157 7.50 7.54 13.79
C ILE A 157 7.71 6.26 14.63
N MET A 158 8.91 6.08 15.21
CA MET A 158 9.19 4.95 16.11
C MET A 158 8.23 4.94 17.31
N THR A 159 7.96 6.11 17.90
CA THR A 159 7.04 6.25 19.02
C THR A 159 5.63 5.87 18.62
N GLU A 160 5.18 6.30 17.45
CA GLU A 160 3.87 5.95 16.92
C GLU A 160 3.75 4.44 16.69
N VAL A 161 4.70 3.85 15.98
CA VAL A 161 4.71 2.42 15.69
C VAL A 161 4.77 1.57 16.96
N TYR A 162 5.56 2.00 17.95
CA TYR A 162 5.65 1.35 19.26
C TYR A 162 4.34 1.41 20.05
N THR A 163 3.69 2.57 20.04
CA THR A 163 2.57 2.86 20.95
C THR A 163 1.22 2.44 20.36
N ASN A 164 1.04 2.64 19.05
CA ASN A 164 -0.25 2.49 18.37
C ASN A 164 -0.26 1.38 17.31
N GLY A 165 0.91 0.83 16.97
CA GLY A 165 1.04 -0.24 15.97
C GLY A 165 1.39 0.28 14.57
N PRO A 166 1.25 -0.56 13.54
CA PRO A 166 1.70 -0.22 12.19
C PRO A 166 1.12 1.09 11.63
N VAL A 167 1.93 1.78 10.84
CA VAL A 167 1.55 3.03 10.14
C VAL A 167 1.70 2.86 8.63
N GLU A 168 0.99 3.66 7.86
CA GLU A 168 1.11 3.69 6.40
C GLU A 168 2.12 4.78 5.99
N VAL A 169 3.02 4.45 5.07
CA VAL A 169 4.09 5.33 4.58
C VAL A 169 4.23 5.22 3.07
N ASP A 170 4.66 6.29 2.41
CA ASP A 170 4.82 6.33 0.96
C ASP A 170 6.29 6.37 0.53
N PHE A 171 6.65 5.57 -0.48
CA PHE A 171 7.98 5.57 -1.11
C PHE A 171 7.90 5.86 -2.62
N THR A 172 8.88 6.57 -3.16
CA THR A 172 8.82 7.11 -4.54
C THR A 172 9.46 6.23 -5.63
N ASP A 173 10.12 5.15 -5.22
CA ASP A 173 11.12 4.45 -6.03
C ASP A 173 11.46 3.09 -5.39
N PHE A 174 10.75 2.02 -5.77
CA PHE A 174 10.96 0.69 -5.13
C PHE A 174 10.90 -0.51 -6.09
N ALA A 175 10.63 -0.30 -7.38
CA ALA A 175 10.21 -1.35 -8.31
C ALA A 175 11.18 -2.53 -8.51
N HIS A 176 12.47 -2.37 -8.17
CA HIS A 176 13.52 -3.39 -8.41
C HIS A 176 14.25 -3.83 -7.13
N TYR A 177 13.77 -3.47 -5.95
CA TYR A 177 14.35 -3.94 -4.71
C TYR A 177 14.25 -5.48 -4.60
N LYS A 178 15.35 -6.12 -4.21
CA LYS A 178 15.40 -7.57 -3.95
C LYS A 178 15.73 -7.88 -2.49
N SER A 179 16.77 -7.26 -1.94
CA SER A 179 17.27 -7.55 -0.60
C SER A 179 18.25 -6.48 -0.10
N GLY A 180 18.35 -6.31 1.22
CA GLY A 180 19.26 -5.37 1.89
C GLY A 180 18.50 -4.22 2.54
N VAL A 181 19.19 -3.11 2.84
CA VAL A 181 18.52 -1.90 3.30
C VAL A 181 18.37 -0.96 2.09
N TYR A 182 17.14 -0.77 1.64
CA TYR A 182 16.87 0.09 0.50
C TYR A 182 17.28 1.53 0.78
N LYS A 183 18.01 2.13 -0.16
CA LYS A 183 18.32 3.56 -0.20
C LYS A 183 18.24 4.03 -1.65
N HIS A 184 17.69 5.23 -1.88
CA HIS A 184 17.71 5.80 -3.22
C HIS A 184 19.15 5.95 -3.71
N VAL A 185 19.44 5.40 -4.88
CA VAL A 185 20.76 5.50 -5.54
C VAL A 185 20.66 6.29 -6.83
N THR A 186 19.73 5.92 -7.70
CA THR A 186 19.59 6.44 -9.06
C THR A 186 18.18 6.14 -9.60
N GLY A 187 17.86 6.71 -10.76
CA GLY A 187 16.55 6.59 -11.40
C GLY A 187 15.64 7.78 -11.10
N ASP A 188 14.75 8.09 -12.04
CA ASP A 188 13.70 9.08 -11.79
C ASP A 188 12.72 8.53 -10.76
N ALA A 189 12.12 9.40 -9.94
CA ALA A 189 10.93 9.06 -9.18
C ALA A 189 9.90 8.42 -10.13
N ILE A 190 9.56 7.16 -9.85
CA ILE A 190 8.62 6.38 -10.66
C ILE A 190 7.19 6.70 -10.18
N GLY A 191 7.07 7.12 -8.92
CA GLY A 191 5.89 7.70 -8.28
C GLY A 191 5.74 7.12 -6.85
N GLY A 192 4.77 7.61 -6.06
CA GLY A 192 4.50 7.15 -4.69
C GLY A 192 3.84 5.77 -4.59
N HIS A 193 4.26 4.97 -3.63
CA HIS A 193 3.63 3.70 -3.24
C HIS A 193 3.47 3.62 -1.73
N ALA A 194 2.23 3.47 -1.28
CA ALA A 194 1.89 3.26 0.11
C ALA A 194 2.25 1.84 0.55
N VAL A 195 2.97 1.72 1.67
CA VAL A 195 3.31 0.45 2.31
C VAL A 195 3.06 0.54 3.81
N LYS A 196 2.93 -0.62 4.46
CA LYS A 196 2.72 -0.69 5.90
C LYS A 196 4.07 -0.79 6.61
N LEU A 197 4.42 0.24 7.37
CA LEU A 197 5.57 0.27 8.27
C LEU A 197 5.22 -0.44 9.59
N ILE A 198 5.94 -1.51 9.91
CA ILE A 198 5.65 -2.37 11.08
C ILE A 198 6.76 -2.35 12.14
N GLY A 199 7.90 -1.71 11.86
CA GLY A 199 9.00 -1.66 12.81
C GLY A 199 10.27 -1.05 12.23
N TRP A 200 11.37 -1.18 12.98
CA TRP A 200 12.70 -0.72 12.62
C TRP A 200 13.75 -1.63 13.25
N GLY A 201 15.00 -1.49 12.81
CA GLY A 201 16.13 -2.19 13.38
C GLY A 201 17.45 -1.53 12.99
N THR A 202 18.54 -2.13 13.45
CA THR A 202 19.91 -1.75 13.09
C THR A 202 20.61 -3.02 12.61
N SER A 203 21.32 -2.94 11.48
CA SER A 203 22.06 -4.08 10.94
C SER A 203 23.29 -4.40 11.79
N ASP A 204 23.91 -5.56 11.57
CA ASP A 204 25.15 -5.94 12.27
C ASP A 204 26.30 -4.97 11.97
N GLU A 205 26.26 -4.30 10.82
CA GLU A 205 27.20 -3.26 10.38
C GLU A 205 26.88 -1.86 10.96
N GLY A 206 25.81 -1.73 11.74
CA GLY A 206 25.40 -0.47 12.38
C GLY A 206 24.51 0.43 11.52
N GLU A 207 23.87 -0.11 10.48
CA GLU A 207 22.99 0.65 9.61
C GLU A 207 21.53 0.57 10.08
N ASP A 208 20.92 1.72 10.39
CA ASP A 208 19.51 1.80 10.78
C ASP A 208 18.57 1.61 9.58
N TYR A 209 17.49 0.86 9.78
CA TYR A 209 16.50 0.54 8.75
C TYR A 209 15.07 0.45 9.28
N TRP A 210 14.12 0.65 8.37
CA TRP A 210 12.68 0.43 8.60
C TRP A 210 12.25 -0.94 8.07
N VAL A 211 11.29 -1.57 8.74
CA VAL A 211 10.68 -2.84 8.34
C VAL A 211 9.28 -2.58 7.80
N CYS A 212 9.10 -2.77 6.50
CA CYS A 212 7.81 -2.60 5.81
C CYS A 212 7.28 -3.94 5.29
N SER A 213 5.96 -4.05 5.12
CA SER A 213 5.25 -5.23 4.58
C SER A 213 4.18 -4.85 3.58
#